data_AF-A0A7W0WTQ7-F1
#
_entry.id   AF-A0A7W0WTQ7-F1
#
_cell.length_a   1.000
_cell.length_b   1.000
_cell.length_c   1.000
_cell.angle_alpha   90.00
_cell.angle_beta   90.00
_cell.angle_gamma   90.00
#
_symmetry.space_group_name_H-M   'P 1'
#
loop_
_entity.id
_entity.type
_entity.pdbx_description
1 polymer ?
#
loop_
_entity_poly.entity_id
_entity_poly.type
_entity_poly.pdbx_seq_one_letter_code
_entity_poly.pdbx_strand_id
1 'polypeptide(L)'
;VDHRADVYSLAAILYRSVTWHPAFTGKDVPTTLYDVVYRIPTQPSMLSSLPADIDRVLSIGLAKKPADRFATALELSQWFALAIDNALTPDQRRRGDEVIARYPWGTRPQ
;
A
#
# COMPACT_ATOMS: atom_id res chain seq x y z
N VAL A 1 -13.38 -11.56 -8.27
CA VAL A 1 -11.91 -11.48 -8.36
C VAL A 1 -11.60 -10.78 -9.67
N ASP A 2 -10.92 -9.63 -9.65
CA ASP A 2 -10.47 -8.92 -10.86
C ASP A 2 -8.95 -8.68 -10.80
N HIS A 3 -8.38 -8.09 -11.86
CA HIS A 3 -6.95 -7.77 -11.97
C HIS A 3 -6.40 -6.86 -10.85
N ARG A 4 -7.27 -6.15 -10.10
CA ARG A 4 -6.89 -5.35 -8.93
C ARG A 4 -6.58 -6.21 -7.70
N ALA A 5 -6.88 -7.51 -7.75
CA ALA A 5 -6.33 -8.47 -6.80
C ALA A 5 -4.81 -8.62 -6.96
N ASP A 6 -4.31 -8.65 -8.20
CA ASP A 6 -2.87 -8.74 -8.48
C ASP A 6 -2.15 -7.46 -8.07
N VAL A 7 -2.77 -6.29 -8.25
CA VAL A 7 -2.26 -5.00 -7.76
C VAL A 7 -2.05 -5.03 -6.24
N TYR A 8 -3.03 -5.56 -5.51
CA TYR A 8 -2.95 -5.67 -4.05
C TYR A 8 -1.83 -6.61 -3.60
N SER A 9 -1.74 -7.79 -4.23
CA SER A 9 -0.69 -8.77 -3.96
C SER A 9 0.70 -8.22 -4.27
N LEU A 10 0.87 -7.53 -5.40
CA LEU A 10 2.12 -6.87 -5.76
C LEU A 10 2.50 -5.78 -4.75
N ALA A 11 1.55 -4.95 -4.33
CA ALA A 11 1.80 -3.93 -3.31
C ALA A 11 2.25 -4.54 -1.98
N ALA A 12 1.65 -5.67 -1.57
CA ALA A 12 2.04 -6.40 -0.36
C ALA A 12 3.45 -7.00 -0.47
N ILE A 13 3.82 -7.50 -1.65
CA ILE A 13 5.19 -7.98 -1.94
C ILE A 13 6.18 -6.81 -1.86
N LEU A 14 5.92 -5.70 -2.56
CA LEU A 14 6.79 -4.52 -2.55
C LEU A 14 6.97 -3.95 -1.15
N TYR A 15 5.87 -3.85 -0.38
CA TYR A 15 5.93 -3.44 1.02
C TYR A 15 6.93 -4.30 1.79
N ARG A 16 6.84 -5.63 1.67
CA ARG A 16 7.76 -6.54 2.35
C ARG A 16 9.20 -6.38 1.86
N SER A 17 9.40 -6.20 0.57
CA SER A 17 10.71 -6.03 -0.04
C SER A 17 11.43 -4.78 0.45
N VAL A 18 10.71 -3.66 0.66
CA VAL A 18 11.34 -2.39 1.07
C VAL A 18 11.41 -2.20 2.59
N THR A 19 10.50 -2.81 3.34
CA THR A 19 10.48 -2.67 4.81
C THR A 19 11.16 -3.83 5.53
N TRP A 20 11.43 -4.95 4.84
CA TRP A 20 11.78 -6.25 5.44
C TRP A 20 10.73 -6.84 6.38
N HIS A 21 9.54 -6.23 6.48
CA HIS A 21 8.45 -6.68 7.32
C HIS A 21 7.23 -7.02 6.44
N PRO A 22 6.55 -8.14 6.66
CA PRO A 22 5.30 -8.40 5.95
C PRO A 22 4.24 -7.34 6.32
N ALA A 23 3.42 -6.95 5.35
CA ALA A 23 2.33 -6.00 5.58
C ALA A 23 1.31 -6.54 6.61
N PHE A 24 1.05 -7.85 6.58
CA PHE A 24 0.08 -8.51 7.46
C PHE A 24 0.75 -9.69 8.17
N THR A 25 0.63 -9.72 9.50
CA THR A 25 1.24 -10.71 10.38
C THR A 25 0.16 -11.39 11.22
N GLY A 26 -0.66 -12.24 10.60
CA GLY A 26 -1.50 -13.16 11.38
C GLY A 26 -0.62 -14.25 12.00
N LYS A 27 -0.95 -14.69 13.21
CA LYS A 27 -0.25 -15.81 13.87
C LYS A 27 -0.63 -17.16 13.26
N ASP A 28 -1.77 -17.20 12.56
CA ASP A 28 -2.30 -18.34 11.84
C ASP A 28 -3.03 -17.87 10.55
N VAL A 29 -3.50 -18.83 9.74
CA VAL A 29 -4.20 -18.54 8.49
C VAL A 29 -5.47 -17.68 8.72
N PRO A 30 -6.36 -17.99 9.68
CA PRO A 30 -7.54 -17.17 9.94
C PRO A 30 -7.21 -15.72 10.34
N THR A 31 -6.26 -15.51 11.24
CA THR A 31 -5.85 -14.14 11.63
C THR A 31 -5.17 -13.39 10.49
N THR A 32 -4.45 -14.09 9.62
CA THR A 32 -3.84 -13.46 8.43
C THR A 32 -4.91 -13.00 7.46
N LEU A 33 -5.92 -13.83 7.20
CA LEU A 33 -7.06 -13.46 6.37
C LEU A 33 -7.83 -12.28 6.97
N TYR A 34 -8.02 -12.30 8.29
CA TYR A 34 -8.64 -11.18 9.01
C TYR A 34 -7.85 -9.88 8.82
N ASP A 35 -6.53 -9.89 9.01
CA ASP A 35 -5.68 -8.71 8.82
C ASP A 35 -5.68 -8.22 7.36
N VAL A 36 -5.66 -9.14 6.40
CA VAL A 36 -5.76 -8.81 4.97
C VAL A 36 -7.07 -8.08 4.68
N VAL A 37 -8.18 -8.43 5.33
CA VAL A 37 -9.48 -7.78 5.12
C VAL A 37 -9.59 -6.46 5.89
N TYR A 38 -9.17 -6.44 7.15
CA TYR A 38 -9.56 -5.38 8.11
C TYR A 38 -8.41 -4.54 8.66
N ARG A 39 -7.14 -4.83 8.36
CA ARG A 39 -6.02 -4.07 8.93
C ARG A 39 -5.32 -3.24 7.88
N ILE A 40 -5.07 -1.97 8.15
CA ILE A 40 -4.10 -1.18 7.39
C ILE A 40 -2.72 -1.43 8.02
N PRO A 41 -1.67 -1.78 7.26
CA PRO A 41 -0.38 -2.12 7.83
C PRO A 41 0.29 -0.87 8.41
N THR A 42 1.42 -1.05 9.10
CA THR A 42 2.23 0.07 9.58
C THR A 42 2.73 0.90 8.40
N GLN A 43 2.95 2.20 8.60
CA GLN A 43 3.52 3.05 7.57
C GLN A 43 4.95 2.59 7.20
N PRO A 44 5.26 2.35 5.91
CA PRO A 44 6.57 1.86 5.48
C PRO A 44 7.75 2.70 5.97
N SER A 45 7.66 4.03 5.87
CA SER A 45 8.72 4.95 6.31
C SER A 45 8.98 4.96 7.83
N MET A 46 8.07 4.42 8.64
CA MET A 46 8.31 4.21 10.07
C MET A 46 9.15 2.95 10.36
N LEU A 47 9.19 2.01 9.42
CA LEU A 47 9.93 0.76 9.55
C LEU A 47 11.32 0.81 8.90
N SER A 48 11.51 1.68 7.92
CA SER A 48 12.75 1.80 7.14
C SER A 48 12.91 3.22 6.60
N SER A 49 14.15 3.67 6.41
CA SER A 49 14.43 4.99 5.83
C SER A 49 14.03 5.00 4.35
N LEU A 50 12.80 5.43 4.07
CA LEU A 50 12.18 5.42 2.75
C LEU A 50 11.63 6.82 2.41
N PRO A 51 11.64 7.22 1.13
CA PRO A 51 10.95 8.43 0.67
C PRO A 51 9.45 8.42 1.03
N ALA A 52 8.91 9.58 1.38
CA ALA A 52 7.49 9.72 1.73
C ALA A 52 6.55 9.37 0.55
N ASP A 53 7.03 9.54 -0.69
CA ASP A 53 6.27 9.12 -1.87
C ASP A 53 6.06 7.60 -1.94
N ILE A 54 6.92 6.78 -1.31
CA ILE A 54 6.71 5.32 -1.25
C ILE A 54 5.49 4.99 -0.41
N ASP A 55 5.29 5.69 0.72
CA ASP A 55 4.09 5.50 1.54
C ASP A 55 2.84 5.78 0.69
N ARG A 56 2.82 6.88 -0.05
CA ARG A 56 1.67 7.25 -0.90
C ARG A 56 1.34 6.16 -1.91
N VAL A 57 2.33 5.65 -2.63
CA VAL A 57 2.10 4.60 -3.63
C VAL A 57 1.61 3.31 -2.98
N LEU A 58 2.25 2.86 -1.90
CA LEU A 58 1.87 1.63 -1.22
C LEU A 58 0.48 1.74 -0.58
N SER A 59 0.06 2.93 -0.12
CA SER A 59 -1.28 3.16 0.43
C SER A 59 -2.37 2.88 -0.61
N ILE A 60 -2.16 3.33 -1.86
CA ILE A 60 -3.08 3.10 -2.99
C ILE A 60 -3.11 1.62 -3.34
N GLY A 61 -1.95 0.98 -3.48
CA GLY A 61 -1.88 -0.45 -3.81
C GLY A 61 -2.53 -1.34 -2.75
N LEU A 62 -2.40 -0.98 -1.47
CA LEU A 62 -2.93 -1.73 -0.32
C LEU A 62 -4.34 -1.26 0.12
N ALA A 63 -4.99 -0.40 -0.66
CA ALA A 63 -6.32 0.09 -0.34
C ALA A 63 -7.34 -1.08 -0.22
N LYS A 64 -8.21 -1.01 0.78
CA LYS A 64 -9.17 -2.10 1.06
C LYS A 64 -10.24 -2.21 -0.01
N LYS A 65 -10.79 -1.09 -0.46
CA LYS A 65 -11.73 -1.06 -1.58
C LYS A 65 -10.95 -1.20 -2.91
N PRO A 66 -11.26 -2.19 -3.76
CA PRO A 66 -10.61 -2.33 -5.07
C PRO A 66 -10.71 -1.07 -5.92
N ALA A 67 -11.82 -0.33 -5.81
CA ALA A 67 -12.06 0.93 -6.52
C ALA A 67 -10.97 1.99 -6.26
N ASP A 68 -10.38 1.99 -5.06
CA ASP A 68 -9.39 2.97 -4.62
C ASP A 68 -7.94 2.59 -4.99
N ARG A 69 -7.74 1.38 -5.53
CA ARG A 69 -6.44 0.89 -5.99
C ARG A 69 -6.08 1.45 -7.37
N PHE A 70 -4.85 1.21 -7.78
CA PHE A 70 -4.44 1.38 -9.17
C PHE A 70 -5.29 0.53 -10.11
N ALA A 71 -5.52 1.05 -11.31
CA ALA A 71 -6.27 0.31 -12.32
C ALA A 71 -5.45 -0.86 -12.86
N THR A 72 -4.11 -0.77 -12.85
CA THR A 72 -3.24 -1.84 -13.34
C THR A 72 -1.98 -1.99 -12.49
N ALA A 73 -1.37 -3.17 -12.54
CA ALA A 73 -0.06 -3.40 -11.91
C ALA A 73 1.05 -2.55 -12.57
N LEU A 74 0.91 -2.24 -13.86
CA LEU A 74 1.83 -1.35 -14.58
C LEU A 74 1.80 0.06 -14.01
N GLU A 75 0.60 0.62 -13.79
CA GLU A 75 0.43 1.96 -13.20
C GLU A 75 1.09 2.03 -11.82
N LEU A 76 0.88 1.00 -10.98
CA LEU A 76 1.54 0.87 -9.69
C LEU A 76 3.07 0.87 -9.84
N SER A 77 3.62 0.05 -10.74
CA SER A 77 5.06 -0.06 -10.97
C SER A 77 5.68 1.27 -11.41
N GLN A 78 5.01 2.01 -12.30
CA GLN A 78 5.47 3.31 -12.78
C GLN A 78 5.53 4.34 -11.64
N TRP A 79 4.48 4.41 -10.81
CA TRP A 79 4.46 5.32 -9.67
C TRP A 79 5.49 4.92 -8.63
N PHE A 80 5.67 3.62 -8.39
CA PHE A 80 6.66 3.12 -7.45
C PHE A 80 8.09 3.49 -7.89
N ALA A 81 8.41 3.38 -9.18
CA ALA A 81 9.70 3.80 -9.71
C ALA A 81 9.97 5.30 -9.47
N LEU A 82 8.99 6.18 -9.70
CA LEU A 82 9.10 7.61 -9.39
C LEU A 82 9.24 7.88 -7.88
N ALA A 83 8.55 7.10 -7.06
CA ALA A 83 8.56 7.26 -5.61
C ALA A 83 9.92 6.95 -4.97
N ILE A 84 10.73 6.07 -5.59
CA ILE A 84 12.10 5.78 -5.13
C ILE A 84 12.96 7.06 -5.12
N ASP A 85 12.78 7.94 -6.10
CA ASP A 85 13.50 9.21 -6.20
C ASP A 85 12.70 10.40 -5.61
N ASN A 86 11.61 10.13 -4.89
CA ASN A 86 10.69 11.14 -4.36
C ASN A 86 10.19 12.13 -5.44
N ALA A 87 9.93 11.61 -6.64
CA ALA A 87 9.67 12.37 -7.85
C ALA A 87 8.19 12.33 -8.29
N LEU A 88 7.25 12.02 -7.38
CA LEU A 88 5.83 12.10 -7.72
C LEU A 88 5.42 13.55 -8.00
N THR A 89 4.57 13.72 -9.00
CA THR A 89 3.93 15.00 -9.30
C THR A 89 2.97 15.42 -8.17
N PRO A 90 2.62 16.71 -8.05
CA PRO A 90 1.69 17.18 -7.02
C PRO A 90 0.33 16.47 -7.02
N ASP A 91 -0.21 16.14 -8.19
CA ASP A 91 -1.51 15.46 -8.28
C ASP A 91 -1.42 13.99 -7.89
N GLN A 92 -0.30 13.32 -8.20
CA GLN A 92 -0.03 11.97 -7.72
C GLN A 92 0.08 11.93 -6.20
N ARG A 93 0.77 12.92 -5.61
CA ARG A 93 0.87 13.04 -4.15
C ARG A 93 -0.49 13.25 -3.51
N ARG A 94 -1.29 14.16 -4.05
CA ARG A 94 -2.66 14.43 -3.58
C ARG A 94 -3.53 13.18 -3.57
N ARG A 95 -3.54 12.39 -4.65
CA ARG A 95 -4.28 11.11 -4.70
C ARG A 95 -3.83 10.15 -3.59
N GLY A 96 -2.52 10.04 -3.36
CA GLY A 96 -1.98 9.21 -2.28
C GLY A 96 -2.43 9.71 -0.90
N ASP A 97 -2.33 11.01 -0.65
CA ASP A 97 -2.74 11.62 0.61
C ASP A 97 -4.26 11.45 0.87
N GLU A 98 -5.09 11.54 -0.17
CA GLU A 98 -6.54 11.28 -0.09
C GLU A 98 -6.85 9.82 0.30
N VAL A 99 -6.10 8.86 -0.24
CA VAL A 99 -6.23 7.45 0.14
C VAL A 99 -5.77 7.22 1.57
N ILE A 100 -4.66 7.83 2.00
CA ILE A 100 -4.18 7.77 3.39
C ILE A 100 -5.19 8.39 4.34
N ALA A 101 -5.81 9.51 3.99
CA ALA A 101 -6.85 10.14 4.82
C ALA A 101 -8.06 9.21 5.02
N ARG A 102 -8.40 8.42 3.99
CA ARG A 102 -9.49 7.42 4.07
C ARG A 102 -9.08 6.14 4.81
N TYR A 103 -7.83 5.73 4.67
CA TYR A 103 -7.25 4.52 5.25
C TYR A 103 -5.95 4.85 5.99
N PRO A 104 -6.03 5.47 7.18
CA PRO A 104 -4.81 5.88 7.88
C PRO A 104 -3.96 4.65 8.25
N TRP A 105 -2.65 4.78 8.10
CA TRP A 105 -1.71 3.70 8.43
C TRP A 105 -1.88 3.20 9.87
N GLY A 106 -1.65 1.90 10.07
CA GLY A 106 -1.72 1.25 11.39
C GLY A 106 -3.12 1.15 11.99
N THR A 107 -4.17 1.57 11.28
CA THR A 107 -5.55 1.50 11.78
C THR A 107 -6.27 0.21 11.37
N ARG A 108 -7.42 -0.03 12.00
CA ARG A 108 -8.44 -0.97 11.52
C ARG A 108 -9.65 -0.14 11.09
N PRO A 109 -10.09 -0.18 9.82
CA PRO A 109 -11.34 0.46 9.43
C PRO A 109 -12.48 -0.14 10.26
N GLN A 110 -13.34 0.73 10.81
CA GLN A 110 -14.56 0.28 11.51
C GLN A 110 -15.58 -0.32 10.54
#